data_AF-A0A545T588-F1
#
_entry.id   AF-A0A545T588-F1
#
_cell.length_a   1.000
_cell.length_b   1.000
_cell.length_c   1.000
_cell.angle_alpha   90.00
_cell.angle_beta   90.00
_cell.angle_gamma   90.00
#
_symmetry.space_group_name_H-M   'P 1'
#
loop_
_entity.id
_entity.type
_entity.pdbx_description
1 polymer ?
#
loop_
_entity_poly.entity_id
_entity_poly.type
_entity_poly.pdbx_seq_one_letter_code
_entity_poly.pdbx_strand_id
1 'polypeptide(L)'
;MITFSMNPKPALNLLGPSKVEIVTENSKHKLLVDGQPFEVKGAGLNWDEKDKLSALKESGGNTFRTWTHQGAEAALPDVNKLGLMFVMGIELGKELHGFDYDDANAVKEQFEEVKAIVNQYKDNPNLLAWAVANEPNLLFDEKGALKAVNPKVYDAISEIIDYIHEHDPNHPVTYTFAGVLKEHLDVALARTPQVDFVSLQVYGDLLNIPKLVKEAEITKPFMVTEFGPLGHWERPATEWGREIEEPSGIKASSLGERMIKGLRGDLLGLNIGHFVFLWGQKQERTPTWYGMFTKNGYADARVDEMTLFWTGEYPSNRAPNVEALTLNDAEAETSLKLTPQQPVTAKVFGKNLDQPKLEYRWELMKEVSELSQGGAHEEEPETLSIDFISDSSASGSINFSAPSMPGEYRLFVYVYDRDGKVGYANFPFICEQN
;
A
#
# COMPACT_ATOMS: atom_id res chain seq x y z
N MET A 1 28.96 -40.71 6.07
CA MET A 1 28.29 -39.86 5.08
C MET A 1 26.80 -40.07 5.24
N ILE A 2 26.09 -39.11 5.81
CA ILE A 2 24.64 -39.13 5.96
C ILE A 2 24.10 -38.34 4.77
N THR A 3 23.54 -39.05 3.80
CA THR A 3 22.89 -38.45 2.62
C THR A 3 21.49 -38.02 3.03
N PHE A 4 21.25 -36.71 3.11
CA PHE A 4 19.91 -36.16 3.18
C PHE A 4 19.22 -36.36 1.83
N SER A 5 18.21 -37.23 1.81
CA SER A 5 17.25 -37.32 0.72
C SER A 5 16.35 -36.10 0.78
N MET A 6 16.53 -35.15 -0.13
CA MET A 6 15.53 -34.12 -0.38
C MET A 6 14.33 -34.80 -1.03
N ASN A 7 13.22 -34.92 -0.30
CA ASN A 7 11.94 -35.24 -0.92
C ASN A 7 11.58 -34.11 -1.89
N PRO A 8 11.26 -34.39 -3.16
CA PRO A 8 10.71 -33.38 -4.05
C PRO A 8 9.39 -32.89 -3.46
N LYS A 9 9.21 -31.56 -3.38
CA LYS A 9 7.90 -30.96 -3.11
C LYS A 9 6.91 -31.50 -4.17
N PRO A 10 5.70 -31.94 -3.79
CA PRO A 10 4.71 -32.35 -4.78
C PRO A 10 4.42 -31.14 -5.68
N ALA A 11 4.50 -31.35 -6.99
CA ALA A 11 4.01 -30.38 -7.96
C ALA A 11 2.50 -30.19 -7.69
N LEU A 12 2.08 -28.93 -7.49
CA LEU A 12 0.65 -28.61 -7.45
C LEU A 12 0.01 -29.15 -8.73
N ASN A 13 -1.11 -29.84 -8.57
CA ASN A 13 -1.86 -30.44 -9.66
C ASN A 13 -2.63 -29.30 -10.38
N LEU A 14 -1.97 -28.61 -11.30
CA LEU A 14 -2.37 -27.34 -11.95
C LEU A 14 -3.57 -27.42 -12.92
N LEU A 15 -4.55 -28.32 -12.72
CA LEU A 15 -5.64 -28.52 -13.70
C LEU A 15 -7.04 -28.14 -13.19
N GLY A 16 -7.21 -27.67 -11.95
CA GLY A 16 -8.48 -27.19 -11.41
C GLY A 16 -8.31 -25.99 -10.47
N PRO A 17 -9.43 -25.36 -10.02
CA PRO A 17 -9.36 -24.29 -9.02
C PRO A 17 -8.62 -24.75 -7.77
N SER A 18 -7.89 -23.83 -7.16
CA SER A 18 -7.35 -24.09 -5.83
C SER A 18 -8.49 -24.20 -4.82
N LYS A 19 -8.34 -25.01 -3.79
CA LYS A 19 -9.27 -25.02 -2.66
C LYS A 19 -8.66 -24.30 -1.47
N VAL A 20 -9.28 -23.20 -1.05
CA VAL A 20 -8.81 -22.34 0.03
C VAL A 20 -9.73 -22.45 1.23
N GLU A 21 -9.17 -22.85 2.38
CA GLU A 21 -9.93 -23.09 3.60
C GLU A 21 -9.32 -22.34 4.77
N ILE A 22 -10.16 -21.70 5.59
CA ILE A 22 -9.75 -21.16 6.89
C ILE A 22 -10.12 -22.17 7.97
N VAL A 23 -9.10 -22.75 8.61
CA VAL A 23 -9.28 -23.76 9.67
C VAL A 23 -8.90 -23.19 11.02
N THR A 24 -9.51 -23.72 12.08
CA THR A 24 -9.17 -23.36 13.46
C THR A 24 -8.50 -24.54 14.15
N GLU A 25 -7.27 -24.34 14.62
CA GLU A 25 -6.49 -25.35 15.35
C GLU A 25 -5.89 -24.72 16.62
N ASN A 26 -6.16 -25.31 17.79
CA ASN A 26 -5.64 -24.82 19.07
C ASN A 26 -5.92 -23.32 19.34
N SER A 27 -7.13 -22.86 18.98
CA SER A 27 -7.55 -21.45 19.06
C SER A 27 -6.74 -20.50 18.16
N LYS A 28 -6.11 -21.03 17.10
CA LYS A 28 -5.47 -20.25 16.04
C LYS A 28 -6.08 -20.55 14.69
N HIS A 29 -6.33 -19.52 13.91
CA HIS A 29 -6.78 -19.63 12.53
C HIS A 29 -5.59 -19.77 11.59
N LYS A 30 -5.76 -20.58 10.55
CA LYS A 30 -4.76 -20.78 9.50
C LYS A 30 -5.47 -20.87 8.16
N LEU A 31 -4.82 -20.35 7.13
CA LEU A 31 -5.24 -20.56 5.75
C LEU A 31 -4.59 -21.84 5.22
N LEU A 32 -5.38 -22.67 4.54
CA LEU A 32 -4.92 -23.82 3.77
C LEU A 32 -5.17 -23.56 2.30
N VAL A 33 -4.22 -23.91 1.44
CA VAL A 33 -4.39 -24.00 -0.01
C VAL A 33 -4.17 -25.45 -0.42
N ASP A 34 -5.17 -26.08 -1.03
CA ASP A 34 -5.19 -27.50 -1.38
C ASP A 34 -4.84 -28.42 -0.19
N GLY A 35 -5.36 -28.06 0.99
CA GLY A 35 -5.12 -28.77 2.25
C GLY A 35 -3.73 -28.57 2.85
N GLN A 36 -2.87 -27.73 2.26
CA GLN A 36 -1.55 -27.41 2.79
C GLN A 36 -1.54 -26.06 3.51
N PRO A 37 -0.90 -25.92 4.69
CA PRO A 37 -0.75 -24.63 5.35
C PRO A 37 -0.12 -23.58 4.45
N PHE A 38 -0.76 -22.42 4.36
CA PHE A 38 -0.32 -21.31 3.53
C PHE A 38 -0.25 -20.02 4.36
N GLU A 39 0.96 -19.52 4.55
CA GLU A 39 1.19 -18.21 5.20
C GLU A 39 1.16 -17.12 4.13
N VAL A 40 0.21 -16.19 4.21
CA VAL A 40 0.08 -15.12 3.22
C VAL A 40 1.16 -14.05 3.45
N LYS A 41 2.07 -13.93 2.49
CA LYS A 41 3.12 -12.90 2.41
C LYS A 41 2.79 -11.98 1.25
N GLY A 42 1.84 -11.09 1.53
CA GLY A 42 1.11 -10.34 0.52
C GLY A 42 1.67 -8.96 0.21
N ALA A 43 1.36 -8.46 -0.99
CA ALA A 43 1.54 -7.08 -1.39
C ALA A 43 0.35 -6.58 -2.22
N GLY A 44 -0.03 -5.31 -2.08
CA GLY A 44 -1.00 -4.64 -2.95
C GLY A 44 -0.32 -4.10 -4.20
N LEU A 45 -0.77 -4.53 -5.38
CA LEU A 45 -0.21 -4.16 -6.69
C LEU A 45 -1.24 -4.26 -7.82
N ASN A 46 -0.99 -3.58 -8.93
CA ASN A 46 -1.86 -3.65 -10.11
C ASN A 46 -1.47 -4.79 -11.05
N TRP A 47 -2.45 -5.30 -11.82
CA TRP A 47 -2.24 -6.45 -12.71
C TRP A 47 -1.17 -6.24 -13.78
N ASP A 48 -1.01 -5.00 -14.25
CA ASP A 48 -0.10 -4.65 -15.35
C ASP A 48 1.35 -4.41 -14.89
N GLU A 49 1.66 -4.50 -13.60
CA GLU A 49 2.99 -4.26 -13.03
C GLU A 49 3.89 -5.52 -13.03
N LYS A 50 4.22 -6.06 -14.21
CA LYS A 50 4.98 -7.32 -14.37
C LYS A 50 6.32 -7.36 -13.62
N ASP A 51 7.06 -6.26 -13.64
CA ASP A 51 8.34 -6.16 -12.93
C ASP A 51 8.12 -6.19 -11.40
N LYS A 52 6.97 -5.70 -10.91
CA LYS A 52 6.62 -5.70 -9.50
C LYS A 52 6.16 -7.08 -9.03
N LEU A 53 5.47 -7.84 -9.87
CA LEU A 53 5.20 -9.27 -9.61
C LEU A 53 6.50 -10.06 -9.44
N SER A 54 7.48 -9.82 -10.32
CA SER A 54 8.80 -10.47 -10.23
C SER A 54 9.54 -10.04 -8.95
N ALA A 55 9.59 -8.74 -8.67
CA ALA A 55 10.21 -8.21 -7.45
C ALA A 55 9.55 -8.75 -6.17
N LEU A 56 8.23 -8.93 -6.16
CA LEU A 56 7.50 -9.52 -5.03
C LEU A 56 8.00 -10.94 -4.74
N LYS A 57 8.09 -11.76 -5.79
CA LYS A 57 8.57 -13.14 -5.68
C LYS A 57 10.02 -13.19 -5.20
N GLU A 58 10.88 -12.35 -5.77
CA GLU A 58 12.31 -12.26 -5.42
C GLU A 58 12.53 -11.81 -3.97
N SER A 59 11.65 -10.95 -3.45
CA SER A 59 11.69 -10.47 -2.07
C SER A 59 11.15 -11.49 -1.06
N GLY A 60 10.64 -12.65 -1.51
CA GLY A 60 10.07 -13.70 -0.66
C GLY A 60 8.56 -13.60 -0.43
N GLY A 61 7.88 -12.67 -1.12
CA GLY A 61 6.43 -12.63 -1.18
C GLY A 61 5.85 -13.79 -1.99
N ASN A 62 4.60 -14.15 -1.72
CA ASN A 62 3.93 -15.29 -2.36
C ASN A 62 2.51 -14.99 -2.84
N THR A 63 1.96 -13.83 -2.50
CA THR A 63 0.58 -13.47 -2.78
C THR A 63 0.51 -11.99 -3.13
N PHE A 64 -0.40 -11.60 -4.02
CA PHE A 64 -0.75 -10.19 -4.17
C PHE A 64 -2.25 -9.94 -4.08
N ARG A 65 -2.63 -8.71 -3.79
CA ARG A 65 -4.02 -8.26 -3.79
C ARG A 65 -4.16 -7.13 -4.81
N THR A 66 -5.26 -7.16 -5.55
CA THR A 66 -5.67 -6.05 -6.43
C THR A 66 -6.92 -5.36 -5.88
N TRP A 67 -7.25 -4.18 -6.43
CA TRP A 67 -8.50 -3.47 -6.15
C TRP A 67 -9.59 -3.74 -7.19
N THR A 68 -9.19 -4.25 -8.35
CA THR A 68 -10.07 -4.51 -9.49
C THR A 68 -9.61 -5.77 -10.24
N HIS A 69 -10.51 -6.31 -11.07
CA HIS A 69 -10.25 -7.43 -11.97
C HIS A 69 -9.65 -6.97 -13.30
N GLN A 70 -9.72 -5.67 -13.61
CA GLN A 70 -9.25 -5.13 -14.88
C GLN A 70 -7.75 -5.41 -15.08
N GLY A 71 -7.42 -5.97 -16.24
CA GLY A 71 -6.04 -6.37 -16.57
C GLY A 71 -5.67 -7.80 -16.16
N ALA A 72 -6.50 -8.49 -15.36
CA ALA A 72 -6.19 -9.83 -14.86
C ALA A 72 -5.89 -10.84 -15.99
N GLU A 73 -6.75 -10.91 -17.01
CA GLU A 73 -6.60 -11.88 -18.11
C GLU A 73 -5.22 -11.78 -18.79
N ALA A 74 -4.72 -10.57 -19.02
CA ALA A 74 -3.42 -10.34 -19.65
C ALA A 74 -2.23 -10.69 -18.73
N ALA A 75 -2.43 -10.61 -17.41
CA ALA A 75 -1.39 -10.81 -16.40
C ALA A 75 -1.30 -12.26 -15.89
N LEU A 76 -2.40 -13.02 -15.97
CA LEU A 76 -2.47 -14.40 -15.48
C LEU A 76 -1.33 -15.32 -15.97
N PRO A 77 -0.87 -15.28 -17.23
CA PRO A 77 0.26 -16.10 -17.66
C PRO A 77 1.54 -15.85 -16.86
N ASP A 78 1.81 -14.59 -16.51
CA ASP A 78 2.99 -14.21 -15.72
C ASP A 78 2.81 -14.60 -14.24
N VAL A 79 1.61 -14.42 -13.70
CA VAL A 79 1.24 -14.86 -12.34
C VAL A 79 1.45 -16.38 -12.18
N ASN A 80 0.93 -17.16 -13.14
CA ASN A 80 1.06 -18.61 -13.16
C ASN A 80 2.55 -19.02 -13.23
N LYS A 81 3.34 -18.33 -14.08
CA LYS A 81 4.78 -18.59 -14.23
C LYS A 81 5.56 -18.31 -12.94
N LEU A 82 5.18 -17.27 -12.20
CA LEU A 82 5.81 -16.92 -10.92
C LEU A 82 5.31 -17.78 -9.75
N GLY A 83 4.19 -18.50 -9.94
CA GLY A 83 3.52 -19.27 -8.91
C GLY A 83 3.11 -18.40 -7.73
N LEU A 84 2.60 -17.20 -8.03
CA LEU A 84 2.01 -16.30 -7.05
C LEU A 84 0.52 -16.61 -6.93
N MET A 85 0.00 -16.56 -5.70
CA MET A 85 -1.44 -16.55 -5.46
C MET A 85 -1.96 -15.10 -5.55
N PHE A 86 -3.26 -14.90 -5.74
CA PHE A 86 -3.84 -13.57 -5.73
C PHE A 86 -5.19 -13.47 -5.02
N VAL A 87 -5.40 -12.36 -4.32
CA VAL A 87 -6.73 -11.93 -3.86
C VAL A 87 -7.30 -11.01 -4.93
N MET A 88 -8.36 -11.46 -5.59
CA MET A 88 -9.00 -10.72 -6.68
C MET A 88 -9.87 -9.61 -6.09
N GLY A 89 -9.47 -8.36 -6.31
CA GLY A 89 -10.31 -7.21 -6.01
C GLY A 89 -11.47 -7.10 -7.00
N ILE A 90 -12.67 -6.90 -6.48
CA ILE A 90 -13.86 -6.55 -7.25
C ILE A 90 -14.24 -5.14 -6.85
N GLU A 91 -14.05 -4.21 -7.78
CA GLU A 91 -14.40 -2.81 -7.59
C GLU A 91 -15.93 -2.66 -7.58
N LEU A 92 -16.46 -2.05 -6.52
CA LEU A 92 -17.85 -1.61 -6.45
C LEU A 92 -17.89 -0.07 -6.43
N GLY A 93 -19.01 0.50 -6.86
CA GLY A 93 -19.28 1.92 -6.75
C GLY A 93 -19.19 2.40 -5.31
N LYS A 94 -18.46 3.50 -5.09
CA LYS A 94 -18.28 4.09 -3.75
C LYS A 94 -19.28 5.22 -3.54
N GLU A 95 -19.92 5.26 -2.38
CA GLU A 95 -20.73 6.41 -1.96
C GLU A 95 -19.88 7.70 -1.89
N LEU A 96 -18.62 7.57 -1.49
CA LEU A 96 -17.63 8.66 -1.52
C LEU A 96 -17.48 9.31 -2.90
N HIS A 97 -17.74 8.55 -3.97
CA HIS A 97 -17.66 8.99 -5.36
C HIS A 97 -19.04 9.12 -6.03
N GLY A 98 -20.12 9.11 -5.23
CA GLY A 98 -21.48 9.41 -5.68
C GLY A 98 -22.32 8.20 -6.09
N PHE A 99 -21.88 6.97 -5.86
CA PHE A 99 -22.75 5.80 -6.07
C PHE A 99 -23.87 5.76 -5.03
N ASP A 100 -25.11 5.56 -5.47
CA ASP A 100 -26.29 5.58 -4.61
C ASP A 100 -26.81 4.15 -4.33
N TYR A 101 -26.59 3.67 -3.11
CA TYR A 101 -27.10 2.37 -2.66
C TYR A 101 -28.60 2.38 -2.32
N ASP A 102 -29.28 3.52 -2.40
CA ASP A 102 -30.74 3.61 -2.40
C ASP A 102 -31.35 3.35 -3.80
N ASP A 103 -30.57 3.44 -4.88
CA ASP A 103 -31.00 3.09 -6.24
C ASP A 103 -30.89 1.58 -6.50
N ALA A 104 -32.03 0.89 -6.36
CA ALA A 104 -32.12 -0.55 -6.58
C ALA A 104 -31.74 -1.00 -8.01
N ASN A 105 -31.88 -0.15 -9.03
CA ASN A 105 -31.47 -0.52 -10.39
C ASN A 105 -29.95 -0.46 -10.53
N ALA A 106 -29.31 0.59 -10.01
CA ALA A 106 -27.85 0.71 -10.02
C ALA A 106 -27.18 -0.42 -9.23
N VAL A 107 -27.70 -0.74 -8.04
CA VAL A 107 -27.22 -1.88 -7.23
C VAL A 107 -27.37 -3.20 -7.98
N LYS A 108 -28.49 -3.40 -8.68
CA LYS A 108 -28.74 -4.62 -9.46
C LYS A 108 -27.79 -4.72 -10.67
N GLU A 109 -27.55 -3.62 -11.38
CA GLU A 109 -26.61 -3.60 -12.53
C GLU A 109 -25.20 -3.97 -12.07
N GLN A 110 -24.73 -3.35 -10.99
CA GLN A 110 -23.45 -3.69 -10.36
C GLN A 110 -23.40 -5.18 -9.97
N PHE A 111 -24.46 -5.74 -9.40
CA PHE A 111 -24.49 -7.16 -9.03
C PHE A 111 -24.32 -8.07 -10.25
N GLU A 112 -24.97 -7.78 -11.38
CA GLU A 112 -24.82 -8.58 -12.61
C GLU A 112 -23.40 -8.50 -13.19
N GLU A 113 -22.73 -7.35 -13.10
CA GLU A 113 -21.31 -7.21 -13.46
C GLU A 113 -20.41 -8.10 -12.58
N VAL A 114 -20.65 -8.08 -11.27
CA VAL A 114 -19.92 -8.93 -10.32
C VAL A 114 -20.09 -10.41 -10.63
N LYS A 115 -21.30 -10.87 -10.97
CA LYS A 115 -21.53 -12.27 -11.37
C LYS A 115 -20.70 -12.67 -12.57
N ALA A 116 -20.58 -11.79 -13.57
CA ALA A 116 -19.76 -12.06 -14.75
C ALA A 116 -18.29 -12.23 -14.39
N ILE A 117 -17.76 -11.37 -13.51
CA ILE A 117 -16.38 -11.45 -13.01
C ILE A 117 -16.15 -12.77 -12.26
N VAL A 118 -17.04 -13.13 -11.33
CA VAL A 118 -16.94 -14.37 -10.55
C VAL A 118 -16.95 -15.59 -11.48
N ASN A 119 -17.89 -15.65 -12.41
CA ASN A 119 -17.98 -16.73 -13.38
C ASN A 119 -16.75 -16.86 -14.28
N GLN A 120 -16.06 -15.75 -14.55
CA GLN A 120 -14.84 -15.75 -15.36
C GLN A 120 -13.62 -16.28 -14.61
N TYR A 121 -13.44 -15.94 -13.33
CA TYR A 121 -12.18 -16.21 -12.62
C TYR A 121 -12.24 -17.24 -11.49
N LYS A 122 -13.42 -17.71 -11.07
CA LYS A 122 -13.58 -18.68 -9.97
C LYS A 122 -12.81 -19.99 -10.13
N ASP A 123 -12.58 -20.44 -11.36
CA ASP A 123 -11.89 -21.70 -11.63
C ASP A 123 -10.36 -21.53 -11.76
N ASN A 124 -9.81 -20.36 -11.42
CA ASN A 124 -8.39 -20.06 -11.54
C ASN A 124 -7.56 -20.76 -10.45
N PRO A 125 -6.47 -21.47 -10.81
CA PRO A 125 -5.65 -22.21 -9.84
C PRO A 125 -4.80 -21.32 -8.91
N ASN A 126 -4.69 -20.02 -9.20
CA ASN A 126 -3.92 -19.06 -8.40
C ASN A 126 -4.80 -18.09 -7.61
N LEU A 127 -6.13 -18.18 -7.73
CA LEU A 127 -7.06 -17.40 -6.92
C LEU A 127 -6.96 -17.85 -5.45
N LEU A 128 -6.83 -16.91 -4.53
CA LEU A 128 -6.75 -17.16 -3.10
C LEU A 128 -8.05 -16.77 -2.38
N ALA A 129 -8.63 -15.64 -2.75
CA ALA A 129 -9.82 -15.08 -2.14
C ALA A 129 -10.42 -13.99 -3.03
N TRP A 130 -11.68 -13.65 -2.79
CA TRP A 130 -12.36 -12.49 -3.37
C TRP A 130 -12.40 -11.34 -2.38
N ALA A 131 -11.97 -10.14 -2.80
CA ALA A 131 -12.11 -8.91 -2.03
C ALA A 131 -13.14 -8.00 -2.71
N VAL A 132 -14.38 -8.05 -2.23
CA VAL A 132 -15.54 -7.35 -2.81
C VAL A 132 -15.65 -5.95 -2.20
N ALA A 133 -15.42 -4.91 -2.97
CA ALA A 133 -15.30 -3.52 -2.51
C ALA A 133 -14.04 -3.21 -1.70
N ASN A 134 -13.60 -1.95 -1.84
CA ASN A 134 -12.50 -1.39 -1.08
C ASN A 134 -12.99 -0.20 -0.25
N GLU A 135 -12.91 -0.33 1.07
CA GLU A 135 -13.27 0.72 2.03
C GLU A 135 -14.68 1.31 1.83
N PRO A 136 -15.76 0.50 1.72
CA PRO A 136 -17.13 1.02 1.67
C PRO A 136 -17.49 1.83 2.93
N ASN A 137 -16.69 1.73 4.00
CA ASN A 137 -16.87 2.48 5.23
C ASN A 137 -16.25 3.89 5.21
N LEU A 138 -15.50 4.25 4.16
CA LEU A 138 -14.85 5.55 4.03
C LEU A 138 -15.80 6.55 3.36
N LEU A 139 -16.58 7.25 4.19
CA LEU A 139 -17.57 8.24 3.75
C LEU A 139 -17.48 9.49 4.63
N PHE A 140 -17.46 10.67 4.04
CA PHE A 140 -17.34 11.94 4.77
C PHE A 140 -18.60 12.80 4.64
N ASP A 141 -18.87 13.62 5.65
CA ASP A 141 -19.89 14.66 5.59
C ASP A 141 -19.38 15.92 4.87
N GLU A 142 -20.27 16.89 4.67
CA GLU A 142 -19.94 18.16 4.00
C GLU A 142 -18.84 18.98 4.72
N LYS A 143 -18.52 18.64 5.97
CA LYS A 143 -17.48 19.28 6.78
C LYS A 143 -16.19 18.47 6.82
N GLY A 144 -16.11 17.35 6.09
CA GLY A 144 -14.96 16.46 6.05
C GLY A 144 -14.84 15.52 7.26
N ALA A 145 -15.86 15.43 8.12
CA ALA A 145 -15.86 14.47 9.21
C ALA A 145 -16.34 13.10 8.72
N LEU A 146 -15.77 12.02 9.26
CA LEU A 146 -16.19 10.66 8.92
C LEU A 146 -17.65 10.45 9.33
N LYS A 147 -18.46 9.98 8.37
CA LYS A 147 -19.90 9.71 8.54
C LYS A 147 -20.11 8.26 8.98
N ALA A 148 -21.21 8.03 9.69
CA ALA A 148 -21.70 6.68 9.91
C ALA A 148 -21.99 5.98 8.57
N VAL A 149 -21.62 4.71 8.49
CA VAL A 149 -21.77 3.90 7.27
C VAL A 149 -23.24 3.72 6.87
N ASN A 150 -23.51 3.69 5.57
CA ASN A 150 -24.82 3.33 5.04
C ASN A 150 -25.02 1.80 5.15
N PRO A 151 -26.00 1.32 5.92
CA PRO A 151 -26.19 -0.11 6.08
C PRO A 151 -26.56 -0.86 4.79
N LYS A 152 -27.16 -0.18 3.78
CA LYS A 152 -27.54 -0.79 2.50
C LYS A 152 -26.36 -1.22 1.64
N VAL A 153 -25.21 -0.56 1.81
CA VAL A 153 -23.96 -0.98 1.16
C VAL A 153 -23.64 -2.44 1.51
N TYR A 154 -23.83 -2.79 2.78
CA TYR A 154 -23.58 -4.13 3.29
C TYR A 154 -24.67 -5.14 2.93
N ASP A 155 -25.90 -4.70 2.66
CA ASP A 155 -26.94 -5.56 2.07
C ASP A 155 -26.54 -6.00 0.66
N ALA A 156 -26.09 -5.04 -0.17
CA ALA A 156 -25.60 -5.33 -1.52
C ALA A 156 -24.36 -6.24 -1.50
N ILE A 157 -23.41 -5.99 -0.58
CA ILE A 157 -22.25 -6.87 -0.39
C ILE A 157 -22.68 -8.26 0.10
N SER A 158 -23.68 -8.37 0.97
CA SER A 158 -24.22 -9.66 1.43
C SER A 158 -24.74 -10.51 0.26
N GLU A 159 -25.52 -9.91 -0.65
CA GLU A 159 -26.02 -10.61 -1.84
C GLU A 159 -24.88 -11.11 -2.75
N ILE A 160 -23.81 -10.33 -2.87
CA ILE A 160 -22.61 -10.73 -3.61
C ILE A 160 -21.90 -11.91 -2.92
N ILE A 161 -21.71 -11.86 -1.60
CA ILE A 161 -21.07 -12.94 -0.86
C ILE A 161 -21.86 -14.25 -1.02
N ASP A 162 -23.19 -14.19 -0.88
CA ASP A 162 -24.06 -15.36 -1.05
C ASP A 162 -23.93 -15.96 -2.45
N TYR A 163 -23.90 -15.13 -3.49
CA TYR A 163 -23.70 -15.59 -4.86
C TYR A 163 -22.34 -16.27 -5.05
N ILE A 164 -21.27 -15.68 -4.51
CA ILE A 164 -19.91 -16.24 -4.62
C ILE A 164 -19.85 -17.59 -3.89
N HIS A 165 -20.38 -17.69 -2.66
CA HIS A 165 -20.40 -18.97 -1.93
C HIS A 165 -21.18 -20.07 -2.66
N GLU A 166 -22.25 -19.73 -3.39
CA GLU A 166 -23.01 -20.68 -4.19
C GLU A 166 -22.25 -21.14 -5.45
N HIS A 167 -21.55 -20.24 -6.14
CA HIS A 167 -20.97 -20.49 -7.47
C HIS A 167 -19.46 -20.81 -7.46
N ASP A 168 -18.77 -20.41 -6.39
CA ASP A 168 -17.38 -20.65 -6.09
C ASP A 168 -17.20 -21.10 -4.62
N PRO A 169 -17.48 -22.37 -4.31
CA PRO A 169 -17.33 -22.90 -2.96
C PRO A 169 -15.86 -23.13 -2.56
N ASN A 170 -14.89 -22.77 -3.42
CA ASN A 170 -13.48 -23.05 -3.20
C ASN A 170 -12.72 -21.88 -2.59
N HIS A 171 -13.20 -20.64 -2.72
CA HIS A 171 -12.46 -19.45 -2.32
C HIS A 171 -13.23 -18.59 -1.31
N PRO A 172 -12.60 -18.16 -0.21
CA PRO A 172 -13.22 -17.28 0.76
C PRO A 172 -13.45 -15.86 0.20
N VAL A 173 -14.39 -15.15 0.81
CA VAL A 173 -14.83 -13.81 0.45
C VAL A 173 -14.64 -12.85 1.61
N THR A 174 -14.14 -11.66 1.29
CA THR A 174 -13.95 -10.55 2.21
C THR A 174 -14.31 -9.22 1.54
N TYR A 175 -14.28 -8.15 2.32
CA TYR A 175 -14.32 -6.76 1.88
C TYR A 175 -13.51 -5.92 2.88
N THR A 176 -12.90 -4.83 2.44
CA THR A 176 -11.90 -4.12 3.26
C THR A 176 -12.48 -2.96 4.05
N PHE A 177 -11.90 -2.68 5.22
CA PHE A 177 -12.24 -1.54 6.05
C PHE A 177 -11.08 -0.55 6.13
N ALA A 178 -11.38 0.74 5.95
CA ALA A 178 -10.50 1.84 6.31
C ALA A 178 -10.40 1.91 7.84
N GLY A 179 -9.27 1.50 8.41
CA GLY A 179 -9.05 1.46 9.86
C GLY A 179 -9.83 0.37 10.61
N VAL A 180 -9.80 0.44 11.95
CA VAL A 180 -10.49 -0.49 12.86
C VAL A 180 -11.53 0.28 13.66
N LEU A 181 -12.70 0.50 13.06
CA LEU A 181 -13.78 1.30 13.64
C LEU A 181 -14.93 0.40 14.10
N LYS A 182 -15.08 0.23 15.41
CA LYS A 182 -16.04 -0.72 15.99
C LYS A 182 -17.47 -0.46 15.50
N GLU A 183 -17.94 0.78 15.53
CA GLU A 183 -19.31 1.08 15.05
C GLU A 183 -19.54 0.68 13.58
N HIS A 184 -18.53 0.82 12.72
CA HIS A 184 -18.64 0.47 11.30
C HIS A 184 -18.60 -1.05 11.13
N LEU A 185 -17.71 -1.73 11.85
CA LEU A 185 -17.60 -3.19 11.89
C LEU A 185 -18.89 -3.83 12.41
N ASP A 186 -19.48 -3.31 13.49
CA ASP A 186 -20.71 -3.83 14.08
C ASP A 186 -21.88 -3.79 13.07
N VAL A 187 -22.05 -2.67 12.36
CA VAL A 187 -23.10 -2.53 11.33
C VAL A 187 -22.85 -3.48 10.15
N ALA A 188 -21.62 -3.53 9.67
CA ALA A 188 -21.23 -4.32 8.52
C ALA A 188 -21.37 -5.82 8.78
N LEU A 189 -20.79 -6.32 9.88
CA LEU A 189 -20.80 -7.73 10.24
C LEU A 189 -22.18 -8.24 10.69
N ALA A 190 -23.06 -7.36 11.19
CA ALA A 190 -24.46 -7.72 11.44
C ALA A 190 -25.22 -8.02 10.14
N ARG A 191 -24.83 -7.42 9.01
CA ARG A 191 -25.45 -7.59 7.70
C ARG A 191 -24.74 -8.61 6.82
N THR A 192 -23.46 -8.83 7.05
CA THR A 192 -22.66 -9.85 6.34
C THR A 192 -22.14 -10.93 7.31
N PRO A 193 -22.99 -11.62 8.09
CA PRO A 193 -22.52 -12.62 9.06
C PRO A 193 -21.76 -13.79 8.40
N GLN A 194 -21.99 -14.02 7.11
CA GLN A 194 -21.37 -15.04 6.28
C GLN A 194 -20.00 -14.66 5.74
N VAL A 195 -19.53 -13.40 5.85
CA VAL A 195 -18.17 -13.03 5.39
C VAL A 195 -17.11 -13.92 6.05
N ASP A 196 -16.15 -14.43 5.27
CA ASP A 196 -15.24 -15.48 5.76
C ASP A 196 -14.18 -14.94 6.72
N PHE A 197 -13.68 -13.73 6.45
CA PHE A 197 -12.70 -13.04 7.30
C PHE A 197 -12.79 -11.52 7.16
N VAL A 198 -12.30 -10.81 8.17
CA VAL A 198 -12.26 -9.34 8.19
C VAL A 198 -10.97 -8.83 7.54
N SER A 199 -11.07 -7.81 6.70
CA SER A 199 -9.91 -7.21 6.05
C SER A 199 -9.71 -5.78 6.54
N LEU A 200 -8.62 -5.53 7.25
CA LEU A 200 -8.31 -4.24 7.88
C LEU A 200 -7.21 -3.52 7.10
N GLN A 201 -7.41 -2.25 6.80
CA GLN A 201 -6.40 -1.37 6.21
C GLN A 201 -5.90 -0.39 7.28
N VAL A 202 -4.63 -0.51 7.66
CA VAL A 202 -4.05 0.29 8.74
C VAL A 202 -2.63 0.74 8.40
N TYR A 203 -2.34 2.01 8.67
CA TYR A 203 -1.03 2.60 8.43
C TYR A 203 -0.29 2.78 9.76
N GLY A 204 -0.31 3.98 10.37
CA GLY A 204 0.30 4.20 11.67
C GLY A 204 -0.15 3.19 12.72
N ASP A 205 -1.44 2.90 12.78
CA ASP A 205 -2.05 1.96 13.73
C ASP A 205 -1.65 0.49 13.60
N LEU A 206 -0.84 0.12 12.60
CA LEU A 206 -0.34 -1.24 12.44
C LEU A 206 0.29 -1.80 13.74
N LEU A 207 1.05 -0.99 14.49
CA LEU A 207 1.65 -1.43 15.76
C LEU A 207 0.61 -1.82 16.83
N ASN A 208 -0.62 -1.33 16.72
CA ASN A 208 -1.68 -1.46 17.71
C ASN A 208 -2.73 -2.50 17.32
N ILE A 209 -2.61 -3.18 16.17
CA ILE A 209 -3.62 -4.11 15.66
C ILE A 209 -4.12 -5.12 16.70
N PRO A 210 -3.27 -5.82 17.47
CA PRO A 210 -3.75 -6.77 18.48
C PRO A 210 -4.66 -6.13 19.55
N LYS A 211 -4.40 -4.88 19.91
CA LYS A 211 -5.22 -4.11 20.85
C LYS A 211 -6.53 -3.69 20.17
N LEU A 212 -6.45 -3.10 18.97
CA LEU A 212 -7.60 -2.59 18.23
C LEU A 212 -8.61 -3.69 17.89
N VAL A 213 -8.13 -4.85 17.44
CA VAL A 213 -8.97 -6.03 17.14
C VAL A 213 -9.73 -6.49 18.38
N LYS A 214 -9.09 -6.48 19.55
CA LYS A 214 -9.73 -6.84 20.83
C LYS A 214 -10.76 -5.81 21.27
N GLU A 215 -10.44 -4.52 21.16
CA GLU A 215 -11.34 -3.42 21.54
C GLU A 215 -12.56 -3.33 20.60
N ALA A 216 -12.38 -3.65 19.32
CA ALA A 216 -13.46 -3.76 18.35
C ALA A 216 -14.24 -5.08 18.43
N GLU A 217 -13.87 -5.98 19.35
CA GLU A 217 -14.55 -7.26 19.59
C GLU A 217 -14.62 -8.16 18.33
N ILE A 218 -13.62 -8.08 17.45
CA ILE A 218 -13.55 -8.91 16.26
C ILE A 218 -13.26 -10.36 16.68
N THR A 219 -14.15 -11.27 16.28
CA THR A 219 -14.06 -12.71 16.61
C THR A 219 -13.79 -13.58 15.39
N LYS A 220 -13.99 -13.07 14.18
CA LYS A 220 -13.63 -13.74 12.92
C LYS A 220 -12.11 -13.69 12.69
N PRO A 221 -11.55 -14.61 11.89
CA PRO A 221 -10.20 -14.45 11.34
C PRO A 221 -10.09 -13.10 10.62
N PHE A 222 -8.88 -12.54 10.58
CA PHE A 222 -8.64 -11.29 9.87
C PHE A 222 -7.33 -11.29 9.09
N MET A 223 -7.26 -10.44 8.07
CA MET A 223 -6.03 -10.06 7.40
C MET A 223 -5.81 -8.55 7.53
N VAL A 224 -4.54 -8.13 7.59
CA VAL A 224 -4.18 -6.73 7.36
C VAL A 224 -3.98 -6.53 5.86
N THR A 225 -5.03 -6.16 5.14
CA THR A 225 -5.05 -6.13 3.68
C THR A 225 -4.43 -4.90 3.04
N GLU A 226 -4.11 -3.89 3.83
CA GLU A 226 -3.19 -2.81 3.47
C GLU A 226 -2.46 -2.31 4.71
N PHE A 227 -1.14 -2.17 4.60
CA PHE A 227 -0.32 -1.41 5.54
C PHE A 227 0.89 -0.84 4.83
N GLY A 228 1.43 0.28 5.29
CA GLY A 228 2.51 0.96 4.59
C GLY A 228 3.19 2.05 5.41
N PRO A 229 3.78 3.08 4.78
CA PRO A 229 4.26 4.26 5.51
C PRO A 229 3.09 4.94 6.25
N LEU A 230 3.38 5.92 7.09
CA LEU A 230 2.32 6.71 7.71
C LEU A 230 1.46 7.40 6.62
N GLY A 231 0.15 7.43 6.85
CA GLY A 231 -0.79 8.16 6.01
C GLY A 231 -0.52 9.65 6.06
N HIS A 232 -0.84 10.39 4.99
CA HIS A 232 -0.62 11.84 4.96
C HIS A 232 -1.39 12.59 6.06
N TRP A 233 -2.57 12.11 6.43
CA TRP A 233 -3.34 12.63 7.57
C TRP A 233 -2.71 12.37 8.95
N GLU A 234 -1.70 11.48 9.03
CA GLU A 234 -0.95 11.18 10.27
C GLU A 234 0.34 12.01 10.40
N ARG A 235 0.65 12.83 9.39
CA ARG A 235 1.88 13.64 9.33
C ARG A 235 1.60 15.10 9.67
N PRO A 236 2.59 15.84 10.22
CA PRO A 236 2.47 17.28 10.35
C PRO A 236 2.34 17.92 8.97
N ALA A 237 1.78 19.13 8.95
CA ALA A 237 1.67 19.95 7.75
C ALA A 237 2.37 21.30 7.96
N THR A 238 2.78 21.93 6.87
CA THR A 238 3.27 23.31 6.87
C THR A 238 2.17 24.28 7.31
N GLU A 239 2.54 25.54 7.60
CA GLU A 239 1.58 26.60 7.93
C GLU A 239 0.51 26.84 6.84
N TRP A 240 0.81 26.51 5.58
CA TRP A 240 -0.11 26.60 4.45
C TRP A 240 -0.79 25.26 4.11
N GLY A 241 -0.69 24.26 4.98
CA GLY A 241 -1.50 23.04 4.92
C GLY A 241 -0.94 21.93 4.02
N ARG A 242 0.37 21.92 3.73
CA ARG A 242 1.00 20.83 2.95
C ARG A 242 1.64 19.81 3.85
N GLU A 243 1.29 18.55 3.65
CA GLU A 243 1.78 17.46 4.48
C GLU A 243 3.30 17.26 4.31
N ILE A 244 3.97 17.01 5.43
CA ILE A 244 5.42 16.83 5.52
C ILE A 244 5.71 15.33 5.49
N GLU A 245 6.26 14.90 4.35
CA GLU A 245 6.55 13.50 4.08
C GLU A 245 7.84 13.05 4.77
N GLU A 246 7.83 11.81 5.28
CA GLU A 246 9.03 11.19 5.85
C GLU A 246 10.07 10.85 4.77
N PRO A 247 11.37 11.03 5.04
CA PRO A 247 12.44 10.47 4.22
C PRO A 247 12.39 8.95 4.15
N SER A 248 12.91 8.37 3.06
CA SER A 248 12.79 6.93 2.77
C SER A 248 13.36 6.02 3.87
N GLY A 249 14.47 6.41 4.52
CA GLY A 249 15.08 5.67 5.61
C GLY A 249 14.24 5.67 6.90
N ILE A 250 13.59 6.80 7.18
CA ILE A 250 12.64 6.94 8.30
C ILE A 250 11.39 6.09 8.03
N LYS A 251 10.82 6.17 6.82
CA LYS A 251 9.68 5.32 6.41
C LYS A 251 9.99 3.83 6.58
N ALA A 252 11.17 3.39 6.13
CA ALA A 252 11.59 1.99 6.21
C ALA A 252 11.73 1.52 7.66
N SER A 253 12.52 2.23 8.47
CA SER A 253 12.73 1.84 9.88
C SER A 253 11.42 1.85 10.69
N SER A 254 10.59 2.88 10.54
CA SER A 254 9.27 2.97 11.18
C SER A 254 8.31 1.85 10.74
N LEU A 255 8.28 1.51 9.44
CA LEU A 255 7.50 0.37 8.94
C LEU A 255 7.98 -0.96 9.53
N GLY A 256 9.28 -1.21 9.55
CA GLY A 256 9.88 -2.42 10.15
C GLY A 256 9.47 -2.61 11.61
N GLU A 257 9.53 -1.55 12.41
CA GLU A 257 9.08 -1.59 13.81
C GLU A 257 7.59 -1.91 13.94
N ARG A 258 6.74 -1.26 13.14
CA ARG A 258 5.28 -1.47 13.19
C ARG A 258 4.91 -2.89 12.78
N MET A 259 5.56 -3.47 11.76
CA MET A 259 5.35 -4.86 11.36
C MET A 259 5.73 -5.85 12.47
N ILE A 260 6.87 -5.65 13.13
CA ILE A 260 7.30 -6.53 14.23
C ILE A 260 6.30 -6.49 15.38
N LYS A 261 5.84 -5.30 15.77
CA LYS A 261 4.89 -5.13 16.89
C LYS A 261 3.48 -5.62 16.54
N GLY A 262 3.02 -5.33 15.33
CA GLY A 262 1.64 -5.57 14.90
C GLY A 262 1.37 -6.97 14.35
N LEU A 263 2.33 -7.54 13.59
CA LEU A 263 2.09 -8.73 12.77
C LEU A 263 2.85 -9.98 13.27
N ARG A 264 4.01 -9.81 13.92
CA ARG A 264 4.83 -10.97 14.30
C ARG A 264 4.20 -11.76 15.46
N GLY A 265 4.12 -13.07 15.27
CA GLY A 265 3.78 -14.03 16.34
C GLY A 265 2.28 -14.30 16.54
N ASP A 266 1.40 -13.65 15.77
CA ASP A 266 -0.07 -13.78 15.85
C ASP A 266 -0.56 -13.88 17.30
N LEU A 267 -0.55 -12.72 17.97
CA LEU A 267 -0.81 -12.61 19.41
C LEU A 267 -2.25 -13.00 19.79
N LEU A 268 -3.17 -13.01 18.84
CA LEU A 268 -4.60 -13.29 19.07
C LEU A 268 -5.05 -14.66 18.56
N GLY A 269 -4.28 -15.31 17.69
CA GLY A 269 -4.76 -16.51 17.00
C GLY A 269 -5.69 -16.20 15.82
N LEU A 270 -5.86 -14.93 15.44
CA LEU A 270 -6.87 -14.50 14.46
C LEU A 270 -6.25 -13.99 13.15
N ASN A 271 -4.97 -13.60 13.13
CA ASN A 271 -4.35 -13.06 11.93
C ASN A 271 -3.94 -14.18 10.97
N ILE A 272 -4.49 -14.17 9.75
CA ILE A 272 -4.23 -15.16 8.71
C ILE A 272 -3.46 -14.60 7.50
N GLY A 273 -3.03 -13.34 7.53
CA GLY A 273 -2.29 -12.76 6.41
C GLY A 273 -2.13 -11.24 6.43
N HIS A 274 -1.23 -10.74 5.60
CA HIS A 274 -0.94 -9.31 5.47
C HIS A 274 -0.55 -8.92 4.05
N PHE A 275 -0.82 -7.68 3.67
CA PHE A 275 -0.50 -7.10 2.36
C PHE A 275 0.11 -5.70 2.50
N VAL A 276 1.39 -5.58 2.15
CA VAL A 276 2.08 -4.27 2.16
C VAL A 276 1.61 -3.39 1.00
N PHE A 277 1.51 -2.09 1.22
CA PHE A 277 1.04 -1.08 0.26
C PHE A 277 1.95 0.17 0.25
N LEU A 278 2.25 0.77 -0.90
CA LEU A 278 1.94 0.31 -2.27
C LEU A 278 3.18 -0.39 -2.85
N TRP A 279 3.05 -1.66 -3.26
CA TRP A 279 4.12 -2.40 -3.92
C TRP A 279 4.20 -2.05 -5.42
N GLY A 280 4.54 -0.80 -5.67
CA GLY A 280 4.52 -0.19 -6.99
C GLY A 280 4.83 1.29 -6.87
N GLN A 281 4.28 2.08 -7.79
CA GLN A 281 4.35 3.54 -7.76
C GLN A 281 3.00 4.14 -8.11
N LYS A 282 2.60 5.19 -7.39
CA LYS A 282 1.42 6.00 -7.68
C LYS A 282 1.67 7.43 -7.22
N GLN A 283 1.16 8.41 -7.96
CA GLN A 283 1.05 9.79 -7.47
C GLN A 283 -0.06 9.85 -6.42
N GLU A 284 0.30 10.21 -5.19
CA GLU A 284 -0.67 10.42 -4.12
C GLU A 284 -0.09 11.37 -3.07
N ARG A 285 -0.53 12.64 -3.10
CA ARG A 285 0.14 13.82 -2.51
C ARG A 285 1.50 14.12 -3.12
N THR A 286 2.38 13.13 -3.19
CA THR A 286 3.70 13.21 -3.83
C THR A 286 3.98 11.92 -4.63
N PRO A 287 4.95 11.94 -5.56
CA PRO A 287 5.35 10.72 -6.29
C PRO A 287 6.01 9.66 -5.40
N THR A 288 6.37 10.00 -4.16
CA THR A 288 7.13 9.14 -3.23
C THR A 288 6.35 8.72 -1.98
N TRP A 289 5.11 9.22 -1.77
CA TRP A 289 4.42 9.03 -0.50
C TRP A 289 4.23 7.55 -0.15
N TYR A 290 3.46 6.81 -0.95
CA TYR A 290 3.11 5.42 -0.66
C TYR A 290 3.90 4.39 -1.46
N GLY A 291 4.24 4.68 -2.72
CA GLY A 291 4.90 3.73 -3.63
C GLY A 291 6.30 3.33 -3.17
N MET A 292 6.55 2.03 -2.99
CA MET A 292 7.86 1.46 -2.59
C MET A 292 8.90 1.44 -3.72
N PHE A 293 8.47 1.81 -4.94
CA PHE A 293 9.31 1.94 -6.11
C PHE A 293 9.14 3.33 -6.70
N THR A 294 10.20 3.85 -7.31
CA THR A 294 10.10 5.03 -8.18
C THR A 294 9.43 4.69 -9.50
N LYS A 295 9.05 5.70 -10.28
CA LYS A 295 8.46 5.53 -11.63
C LYS A 295 9.33 4.72 -12.57
N ASN A 296 10.65 4.84 -12.44
CA ASN A 296 11.63 4.09 -13.23
C ASN A 296 11.91 2.69 -12.65
N GLY A 297 11.19 2.29 -11.61
CA GLY A 297 11.24 0.94 -11.06
C GLY A 297 12.30 0.68 -9.98
N TYR A 298 13.09 1.69 -9.58
CA TYR A 298 14.06 1.54 -8.49
C TYR A 298 13.36 1.37 -7.14
N ALA A 299 13.75 0.35 -6.37
CA ALA A 299 13.19 0.02 -5.07
C ALA A 299 13.85 0.80 -3.93
N ASP A 300 13.06 1.21 -2.94
CA ASP A 300 13.57 1.85 -1.74
C ASP A 300 13.79 0.89 -0.56
N ALA A 301 14.25 1.44 0.57
CA ALA A 301 14.59 0.69 1.76
C ALA A 301 13.41 -0.08 2.38
N ARG A 302 12.16 0.26 2.07
CA ARG A 302 10.99 -0.50 2.56
C ARG A 302 10.92 -1.88 1.91
N VAL A 303 11.38 -2.03 0.66
CA VAL A 303 11.49 -3.35 0.01
C VAL A 303 12.49 -4.24 0.76
N ASP A 304 13.57 -3.65 1.28
CA ASP A 304 14.57 -4.38 2.07
C ASP A 304 13.99 -4.85 3.42
N GLU A 305 13.19 -4.01 4.08
CA GLU A 305 12.49 -4.38 5.32
C GLU A 305 11.45 -5.47 5.08
N MET A 306 10.71 -5.44 3.96
CA MET A 306 9.79 -6.51 3.58
C MET A 306 10.54 -7.82 3.29
N THR A 307 11.67 -7.74 2.60
CA THR A 307 12.53 -8.90 2.32
C THR A 307 13.00 -9.53 3.62
N LEU A 308 13.49 -8.74 4.58
CA LEU A 308 13.83 -9.22 5.92
C LEU A 308 12.64 -9.86 6.62
N PHE A 309 11.48 -9.20 6.58
CA PHE A 309 10.29 -9.69 7.27
C PHE A 309 9.80 -11.05 6.72
N TRP A 310 9.85 -11.23 5.40
CA TRP A 310 9.37 -12.46 4.75
C TRP A 310 10.38 -13.60 4.73
N THR A 311 11.68 -13.31 4.61
CA THR A 311 12.73 -14.32 4.42
C THR A 311 13.56 -14.57 5.69
N GLY A 312 13.58 -13.61 6.62
CA GLY A 312 14.44 -13.62 7.80
C GLY A 312 15.81 -12.97 7.60
N GLU A 313 16.16 -12.56 6.38
CA GLU A 313 17.45 -11.91 6.06
C GLU A 313 17.25 -10.69 5.16
N TYR A 314 18.08 -9.67 5.34
CA TYR A 314 18.11 -8.54 4.41
C TYR A 314 18.65 -8.97 3.02
N PRO A 315 18.26 -8.28 1.93
CA PRO A 315 18.91 -8.48 0.65
C PRO A 315 20.39 -8.10 0.73
N SER A 316 21.21 -8.71 -0.12
CA SER A 316 22.66 -8.45 -0.18
C SER A 316 22.97 -6.99 -0.51
N ASN A 317 22.18 -6.38 -1.40
CA ASN A 317 22.20 -4.95 -1.67
C ASN A 317 21.05 -4.26 -0.94
N ARG A 318 21.36 -3.21 -0.17
CA ARG A 318 20.39 -2.40 0.59
C ARG A 318 20.34 -0.98 0.04
N ALA A 319 19.15 -0.42 -0.02
CA ALA A 319 18.92 0.93 -0.50
C ALA A 319 19.64 1.99 0.34
N PRO A 320 20.05 3.12 -0.27
CA PRO A 320 20.55 4.28 0.44
C PRO A 320 19.60 4.74 1.55
N ASN A 321 20.13 4.91 2.76
CA ASN A 321 19.33 5.23 3.94
C ASN A 321 19.31 6.75 4.16
N VAL A 322 18.38 7.43 3.49
CA VAL A 322 18.16 8.88 3.61
C VAL A 322 17.30 9.18 4.84
N GLU A 323 17.79 10.06 5.71
CA GLU A 323 17.18 10.38 7.01
C GLU A 323 16.65 11.81 7.10
N ALA A 324 17.16 12.75 6.30
CA ALA A 324 16.66 14.13 6.28
C ALA A 324 17.03 14.89 5.00
N LEU A 325 16.28 15.96 4.72
CA LEU A 325 16.62 17.03 3.78
C LEU A 325 16.37 18.37 4.48
N THR A 326 17.31 19.29 4.35
CA THR A 326 17.19 20.65 4.91
C THR A 326 17.33 21.71 3.82
N LEU A 327 16.67 22.84 4.00
CA LEU A 327 16.86 24.06 3.20
C LEU A 327 17.35 25.19 4.13
N ASN A 328 18.48 25.80 3.81
CA ASN A 328 19.13 26.82 4.66
C ASN A 328 19.33 26.35 6.11
N ASP A 329 19.70 25.07 6.28
CA ASP A 329 19.84 24.37 7.56
C ASP A 329 18.55 24.31 8.40
N ALA A 330 17.38 24.62 7.81
CA ALA A 330 16.06 24.49 8.42
C ALA A 330 15.38 23.17 8.04
N GLU A 331 14.54 22.66 8.95
CA GLU A 331 13.67 21.48 8.77
C GLU A 331 12.31 21.88 8.17
N ALA A 332 11.58 20.95 7.57
CA ALA A 332 10.33 21.22 6.86
C ALA A 332 9.24 21.80 7.78
N GLU A 333 9.24 21.38 9.05
CA GLU A 333 8.35 21.82 10.12
C GLU A 333 8.48 23.33 10.41
N THR A 334 9.59 23.95 10.03
CA THR A 334 9.77 25.41 10.15
C THR A 334 8.92 26.20 9.17
N SER A 335 8.25 25.54 8.21
CA SER A 335 7.39 26.19 7.20
C SER A 335 8.10 27.31 6.46
N LEU A 336 9.23 26.96 5.83
CA LEU A 336 10.14 27.93 5.20
C LEU A 336 9.43 28.76 4.12
N LYS A 337 9.46 30.08 4.31
CA LYS A 337 8.98 31.09 3.35
C LYS A 337 10.18 31.78 2.73
N LEU A 338 10.21 31.85 1.41
CA LEU A 338 11.29 32.42 0.62
C LEU A 338 10.78 33.58 -0.22
N THR A 339 11.69 34.49 -0.59
CA THR A 339 11.40 35.50 -1.61
C THR A 339 11.81 34.99 -3.00
N PRO A 340 11.14 35.43 -4.08
CA PRO A 340 11.53 35.05 -5.43
C PRO A 340 13.02 35.29 -5.71
N GLN A 341 13.70 34.30 -6.30
CA GLN A 341 15.13 34.31 -6.61
C GLN A 341 16.06 34.38 -5.37
N GLN A 342 15.54 34.19 -4.16
CA GLN A 342 16.38 34.06 -2.97
C GLN A 342 17.33 32.86 -3.12
N PRO A 343 18.64 33.01 -2.83
CA PRO A 343 19.56 31.88 -2.77
C PRO A 343 19.19 30.90 -1.66
N VAL A 344 19.19 29.60 -1.98
CA VAL A 344 18.88 28.51 -1.05
C VAL A 344 19.96 27.44 -1.12
N THR A 345 20.38 26.97 0.05
CA THR A 345 21.25 25.80 0.19
C THR A 345 20.42 24.59 0.60
N ALA A 346 20.40 23.53 -0.21
CA ALA A 346 19.80 22.25 0.14
C ALA A 346 20.88 21.23 0.54
N LYS A 347 20.62 20.43 1.58
CA LYS A 347 21.51 19.36 2.05
C LYS A 347 20.73 18.12 2.46
N VAL A 348 21.09 16.97 1.88
CA VAL A 348 20.54 15.65 2.25
C VAL A 348 21.44 14.96 3.27
N PHE A 349 20.83 14.27 4.22
CA PHE A 349 21.52 13.53 5.28
C PHE A 349 21.01 12.09 5.33
N GLY A 350 21.87 11.19 5.80
CA GLY A 350 21.53 9.79 5.93
C GLY A 350 22.72 8.93 6.33
N LYS A 351 22.45 7.67 6.66
CA LYS A 351 23.48 6.70 6.99
C LYS A 351 24.14 6.17 5.72
N ASN A 352 25.45 6.06 5.75
CA ASN A 352 26.26 5.52 4.65
C ASN A 352 26.11 6.29 3.33
N LEU A 353 25.70 7.57 3.38
CA LEU A 353 25.67 8.45 2.19
C LEU A 353 27.07 8.94 1.77
N ASP A 354 28.07 8.71 2.62
CA ASP A 354 29.50 8.93 2.37
C ASP A 354 30.15 7.79 1.57
N GLN A 355 29.40 6.75 1.20
CA GLN A 355 29.91 5.69 0.34
C GLN A 355 30.35 6.25 -1.02
N PRO A 356 31.53 5.88 -1.52
CA PRO A 356 31.93 6.30 -2.85
C PRO A 356 30.91 5.77 -3.86
N LYS A 357 30.48 6.64 -4.78
CA LYS A 357 29.73 6.33 -6.01
C LYS A 357 28.19 6.36 -5.94
N LEU A 358 27.60 7.05 -4.96
CA LEU A 358 26.17 7.39 -5.03
C LEU A 358 25.92 8.48 -6.07
N GLU A 359 24.76 8.42 -6.73
CA GLU A 359 24.27 9.44 -7.66
C GLU A 359 23.13 10.21 -7.01
N TYR A 360 23.19 11.55 -7.06
CA TYR A 360 22.19 12.43 -6.48
C TYR A 360 21.44 13.15 -7.59
N ARG A 361 20.12 12.99 -7.62
CA ARG A 361 19.22 13.68 -8.55
C ARG A 361 18.29 14.58 -7.77
N TRP A 362 18.22 15.83 -8.20
CA TRP A 362 17.38 16.86 -7.59
C TRP A 362 16.26 17.22 -8.54
N GLU A 363 15.05 17.34 -8.01
CA GLU A 363 13.86 17.75 -8.77
C GLU A 363 13.10 18.81 -8.00
N LEU A 364 12.72 19.88 -8.70
CA LEU A 364 11.86 20.91 -8.13
C LEU A 364 10.50 20.78 -8.79
N MET A 365 9.45 20.69 -7.99
CA MET A 365 8.08 20.57 -8.47
C MET A 365 7.23 21.70 -7.89
N LYS A 366 6.18 22.09 -8.62
CA LYS A 366 5.04 22.76 -7.99
C LYS A 366 4.41 21.80 -6.97
N GLU A 367 3.74 22.35 -5.98
CA GLU A 367 2.88 21.54 -5.12
C GLU A 367 1.59 21.14 -5.88
N VAL A 368 0.96 20.04 -5.47
CA VAL A 368 -0.31 19.57 -6.06
C VAL A 368 -1.41 20.62 -5.90
N SER A 369 -2.15 20.88 -6.99
CA SER A 369 -3.23 21.88 -6.99
C SER A 369 -4.54 21.33 -6.43
N GLU A 370 -4.82 20.04 -6.65
CA GLU A 370 -6.04 19.37 -6.21
C GLU A 370 -5.67 18.09 -5.45
N LEU A 371 -6.36 17.84 -4.34
CA LEU A 371 -6.14 16.69 -3.48
C LEU A 371 -7.23 15.65 -3.74
N SER A 372 -6.84 14.41 -4.06
CA SER A 372 -7.80 13.31 -4.21
C SER A 372 -8.14 12.64 -2.86
N GLN A 373 -9.23 11.86 -2.82
CA GLN A 373 -9.73 11.15 -1.65
C GLN A 373 -10.06 9.68 -1.97
N GLY A 374 -9.87 8.79 -0.99
CA GLY A 374 -10.26 7.37 -1.09
C GLY A 374 -9.58 6.60 -2.21
N GLY A 375 -8.30 6.91 -2.45
CA GLY A 375 -7.47 6.27 -3.48
C GLY A 375 -7.73 6.74 -4.90
N ALA A 376 -8.54 7.78 -5.12
CA ALA A 376 -8.78 8.36 -6.44
C ALA A 376 -7.48 8.86 -7.10
N HIS A 377 -7.49 8.94 -8.43
CA HIS A 377 -6.39 9.46 -9.23
C HIS A 377 -6.05 10.90 -8.84
N GLU A 378 -4.76 11.22 -8.80
CA GLU A 378 -4.24 12.55 -8.55
C GLU A 378 -3.22 12.88 -9.63
N GLU A 379 -3.36 14.04 -10.28
CA GLU A 379 -2.44 14.46 -11.32
C GLU A 379 -1.09 14.86 -10.72
N GLU A 380 -0.01 14.44 -11.38
CA GLU A 380 1.33 14.84 -10.96
C GLU A 380 1.55 16.33 -11.25
N PRO A 381 2.11 17.10 -10.30
CA PRO A 381 2.36 18.51 -10.53
C PRO A 381 3.55 18.72 -11.47
N GLU A 382 3.60 19.91 -12.07
CA GLU A 382 4.66 20.28 -13.01
C GLU A 382 6.06 20.25 -12.37
N THR A 383 6.98 19.52 -12.98
CA THR A 383 8.41 19.59 -12.68
C THR A 383 9.05 20.82 -13.35
N LEU A 384 9.79 21.59 -12.56
CA LEU A 384 10.47 22.81 -12.97
C LEU A 384 11.97 22.59 -13.12
N SER A 385 12.60 23.39 -13.97
CA SER A 385 14.06 23.47 -14.03
C SER A 385 14.61 24.16 -12.78
N ILE A 386 15.68 23.61 -12.21
CA ILE A 386 16.38 24.20 -11.08
C ILE A 386 17.42 25.21 -11.61
N ASP A 387 17.39 26.43 -11.09
CA ASP A 387 18.40 27.45 -11.36
C ASP A 387 19.58 27.29 -10.39
N PHE A 388 20.60 26.51 -10.79
CA PHE A 388 21.75 26.21 -9.95
C PHE A 388 22.72 27.39 -9.85
N ILE A 389 23.00 27.81 -8.61
CA ILE A 389 24.08 28.76 -8.27
C ILE A 389 25.41 28.00 -8.20
N SER A 390 25.40 26.82 -7.58
CA SER A 390 26.54 25.90 -7.57
C SER A 390 26.06 24.47 -7.35
N ASP A 391 26.61 23.54 -8.13
CA ASP A 391 26.29 22.13 -8.02
C ASP A 391 27.38 21.39 -7.23
N SER A 392 27.01 20.91 -6.05
CA SER A 392 27.83 20.00 -5.23
C SER A 392 27.06 18.70 -4.97
N SER A 393 26.19 18.31 -5.91
CA SER A 393 25.28 17.16 -5.83
C SER A 393 26.00 15.87 -5.47
N ALA A 394 27.24 15.66 -5.96
CA ALA A 394 28.09 14.52 -5.60
C ALA A 394 28.37 14.40 -4.08
N SER A 395 28.23 15.50 -3.32
CA SER A 395 28.33 15.54 -1.85
C SER A 395 26.97 15.69 -1.15
N GLY A 396 25.86 15.49 -1.86
CA GLY A 396 24.52 15.60 -1.31
C GLY A 396 24.07 17.03 -1.01
N SER A 397 24.62 18.04 -1.70
CA SER A 397 24.22 19.43 -1.50
C SER A 397 24.16 20.22 -2.79
N ILE A 398 23.19 21.14 -2.90
CA ILE A 398 23.08 22.07 -4.02
C ILE A 398 22.82 23.48 -3.50
N ASN A 399 23.27 24.49 -4.24
CA ASN A 399 22.81 25.87 -4.07
C ASN A 399 22.00 26.27 -5.30
N PHE A 400 20.80 26.79 -5.08
CA PHE A 400 19.89 27.18 -6.17
C PHE A 400 19.14 28.48 -5.85
N SER A 401 18.61 29.13 -6.89
CA SER A 401 17.71 30.27 -6.73
C SER A 401 16.27 29.77 -6.55
N ALA A 402 15.57 30.25 -5.52
CA ALA A 402 14.14 29.98 -5.37
C ALA A 402 13.34 30.45 -6.61
N PRO A 403 12.23 29.77 -6.98
CA PRO A 403 11.40 30.16 -8.12
C PRO A 403 11.09 31.65 -8.20
N SER A 404 11.14 32.21 -9.40
CA SER A 404 10.84 33.63 -9.65
C SER A 404 9.35 33.96 -9.52
N MET A 405 8.49 32.94 -9.63
CA MET A 405 7.05 33.08 -9.47
C MET A 405 6.66 32.78 -8.01
N PRO A 406 5.76 33.56 -7.40
CA PRO A 406 5.15 33.18 -6.14
C PRO A 406 4.34 31.89 -6.28
N GLY A 407 4.34 31.07 -5.23
CA GLY A 407 3.66 29.79 -5.21
C GLY A 407 4.24 28.81 -4.22
N GLU A 408 3.59 27.64 -4.11
CA GLU A 408 4.02 26.53 -3.27
C GLU A 408 4.82 25.53 -4.11
N TYR A 409 5.93 25.08 -3.56
CA TYR A 409 6.90 24.24 -4.24
C TYR A 409 7.41 23.15 -3.32
N ARG A 410 7.93 22.08 -3.93
CA ARG A 410 8.59 21.00 -3.22
C ARG A 410 9.89 20.62 -3.92
N LEU A 411 10.99 20.62 -3.17
CA LEU A 411 12.27 20.11 -3.63
C LEU A 411 12.39 18.64 -3.24
N PHE A 412 12.68 17.78 -4.20
CA PHE A 412 12.98 16.36 -4.01
C PHE A 412 14.47 16.09 -4.23
N VAL A 413 14.99 15.13 -3.48
CA VAL A 413 16.29 14.49 -3.75
C VAL A 413 16.10 12.98 -3.82
N TYR A 414 16.68 12.38 -4.85
CA TYR A 414 16.80 10.94 -5.01
C TYR A 414 18.29 10.58 -4.98
N VAL A 415 18.63 9.59 -4.17
CA VAL A 415 19.99 9.09 -3.97
C VAL A 415 20.03 7.66 -4.46
N TYR A 416 20.71 7.41 -5.58
CA TYR A 416 20.80 6.09 -6.21
C TYR A 416 22.11 5.42 -5.87
N ASP A 417 22.05 4.13 -5.59
CA ASP A 417 23.22 3.26 -5.64
C ASP A 417 23.48 2.75 -7.07
N ARG A 418 24.53 1.95 -7.24
CA ARG A 418 24.89 1.37 -8.55
C ARG A 418 24.07 0.15 -8.95
N ASP A 419 23.35 -0.42 -8.00
CA ASP A 419 22.68 -1.71 -8.10
C ASP A 419 21.16 -1.55 -8.18
N GLY A 420 20.68 -0.32 -8.46
CA GLY A 420 19.29 -0.04 -8.76
C GLY A 420 18.39 0.12 -7.54
N LYS A 421 18.92 0.58 -6.40
CA LYS A 421 18.13 1.03 -5.26
C LYS A 421 18.17 2.54 -5.10
N VAL A 422 17.19 3.07 -4.38
CA VAL A 422 17.01 4.51 -4.19
C VAL A 422 16.66 4.86 -2.75
N GLY A 423 17.29 5.90 -2.23
CA GLY A 423 16.80 6.65 -1.08
C GLY A 423 16.25 8.00 -1.53
N TYR A 424 15.34 8.60 -0.78
CA TYR A 424 14.80 9.91 -1.12
C TYR A 424 14.39 10.73 0.11
N ALA A 425 14.30 12.03 -0.09
CA ALA A 425 13.66 12.98 0.81
C ALA A 425 13.06 14.12 -0.01
N ASN A 426 12.14 14.88 0.58
CA ASN A 426 11.63 16.09 -0.03
C ASN A 426 11.34 17.17 1.01
N PHE A 427 11.17 18.41 0.55
CA PHE A 427 10.99 19.58 1.39
C PHE A 427 9.99 20.55 0.75
N PRO A 428 8.81 20.76 1.36
CA PRO A 428 7.86 21.79 0.92
C PRO A 428 8.32 23.18 1.36
N PHE A 429 8.19 24.18 0.49
CA PHE A 429 8.43 25.58 0.80
C PHE A 429 7.49 26.48 -0.01
N ILE A 430 7.34 27.74 0.40
CA ILE A 430 6.53 28.72 -0.34
C ILE A 430 7.40 29.91 -0.76
N CYS A 431 7.19 30.41 -1.98
CA CYS A 431 7.72 31.68 -2.44
C CYS A 431 6.62 32.74 -2.36
N GLU A 432 6.86 33.82 -1.62
CA GLU A 432 5.90 34.92 -1.45
C GLU A 432 6.56 36.26 -1.82
N GLN A 433 5.77 37.20 -2.34
CA GLN A 433 6.26 38.57 -2.52
C GLN A 433 6.38 39.24 -1.14
N ASN A 434 7.47 39.98 -0.93
CA ASN A 434 7.68 40.79 0.27
C ASN A 434 6.56 41.80 0.54
#